data_AF-A0A640YE51-F1
#
_entry.id   AF-A0A640YE51-F1
#
_cell.length_a   1.000
_cell.length_b   1.000
_cell.length_c   1.000
_cell.angle_alpha   90.00
_cell.angle_beta   90.00
_cell.angle_gamma   90.00
#
_symmetry.space_group_name_H-M   'P 1'
#
loop_
_entity.id
_entity.type
_entity.pdbx_description
1 polymer ?
#
loop_
_entity_poly.entity_id
_entity_poly.type
_entity_poly.pdbx_seq_one_letter_code
_entity_poly.pdbx_strand_id
1 'polypeptide(L)'
;MSFPGALVAALVISALPAPAAAGTPTELDADALWVWSWEGSGSLTDFTVAAGFERVYLYAQGGFGPHVRAAIADLGAAGVAVEALGGERRWATVRRGGMIGFVRSARRYQRRAPADARLAGVHVDVEPYALRAWDRHPRRVRREYLAALRAARRAAGPLPLAADIPFWFDGIRLGGMSLAAAATGPRTRSRSWPTGTPPTG
;
A
#
# COMPACT_ATOMS: atom_id res chain seq x y z
N MET A 1 16.98 23.38 -69.03
CA MET A 1 15.86 23.83 -68.17
C MET A 1 15.39 22.61 -67.39
N SER A 2 15.76 22.54 -66.12
CA SER A 2 15.57 21.36 -65.25
C SER A 2 14.55 21.69 -64.17
N PHE A 3 13.59 20.80 -63.93
CA PHE A 3 12.82 20.73 -62.69
C PHE A 3 12.97 19.31 -62.13
N PRO A 4 13.52 19.12 -60.91
CA PRO A 4 13.39 17.84 -60.22
C PRO A 4 12.08 17.86 -59.41
N GLY A 5 11.27 16.81 -59.60
CA GLY A 5 10.10 16.55 -58.77
C GLY A 5 10.51 16.10 -57.37
N ALA A 6 9.94 16.74 -56.35
CA ALA A 6 10.11 16.36 -54.96
C ALA A 6 9.17 15.19 -54.62
N LEU A 7 9.74 14.06 -54.21
CA LEU A 7 9.03 12.94 -53.61
C LEU A 7 8.73 13.29 -52.14
N VAL A 8 7.46 13.42 -51.77
CA VAL A 8 7.04 13.58 -50.36
C VAL A 8 6.84 12.17 -49.78
N ALA A 9 7.78 11.72 -48.96
CA ALA A 9 7.62 10.52 -48.15
C ALA A 9 6.76 10.84 -46.93
N ALA A 10 5.53 10.33 -46.89
CA ALA A 10 4.67 10.41 -45.72
C ALA A 10 5.13 9.40 -44.66
N LEU A 11 5.77 9.88 -43.60
CA LEU A 11 6.09 9.10 -42.41
C LEU A 11 4.81 8.91 -41.58
N VAL A 12 4.20 7.73 -41.66
CA VAL A 12 3.13 7.34 -40.74
C VAL A 12 3.77 6.92 -39.41
N ILE A 13 3.90 7.87 -38.50
CA ILE A 13 4.22 7.55 -37.10
C ILE A 13 2.94 6.97 -36.49
N SER A 14 2.85 5.65 -36.46
CA SER A 14 1.82 4.96 -35.68
C SER A 14 2.13 5.21 -34.20
N ALA A 15 1.43 6.15 -33.59
CA ALA A 15 1.53 6.40 -32.16
C ALA A 15 1.02 5.17 -31.41
N LEU A 16 1.93 4.38 -30.86
CA LEU A 16 1.57 3.38 -29.85
C LEU A 16 0.91 4.13 -28.68
N PRO A 17 -0.24 3.64 -28.16
CA PRO A 17 -0.82 4.24 -26.97
C PRO A 17 0.22 4.16 -25.85
N ALA A 18 0.49 5.31 -25.21
CA ALA A 18 1.31 5.34 -24.01
C ALA A 18 0.73 4.36 -22.99
N PRO A 19 1.55 3.56 -22.28
CA PRO A 19 1.05 2.75 -21.19
C PRO A 19 0.30 3.69 -20.24
N ALA A 20 -0.99 3.40 -20.04
CA ALA A 20 -1.81 4.16 -19.11
C ALA A 20 -1.05 4.20 -17.79
N ALA A 21 -0.71 5.41 -17.31
CA ALA A 21 -0.11 5.59 -16.01
C ALA A 21 -0.96 4.80 -15.03
N ALA A 22 -0.39 3.76 -14.41
CA ALA A 22 -1.11 2.83 -13.54
C ALA A 22 -2.06 3.63 -12.65
N GLY A 23 -3.35 3.54 -12.94
CA GLY A 23 -4.37 4.29 -12.24
C GLY A 23 -4.24 3.95 -10.77
N THR A 24 -4.19 4.93 -9.89
CA THR A 24 -4.14 4.66 -8.45
C THR A 24 -5.48 4.03 -8.09
N PRO A 25 -5.57 2.72 -7.77
CA PRO A 25 -6.83 2.17 -7.31
C PRO A 25 -7.04 2.83 -5.97
N THR A 26 -7.96 3.78 -5.95
CA THR A 26 -8.29 4.60 -4.76
C THR A 26 -9.67 4.19 -4.23
N GLU A 27 -10.31 3.25 -4.91
CA GLU A 27 -11.64 2.75 -4.58
C GLU A 27 -11.52 1.41 -3.86
N LEU A 28 -12.47 1.13 -2.98
CA LEU A 28 -12.55 -0.10 -2.17
C LEU A 28 -12.83 -1.35 -3.04
N ASP A 29 -12.87 -1.18 -4.36
CA ASP A 29 -13.29 -2.18 -5.35
C ASP A 29 -12.09 -2.92 -6.00
N ALA A 30 -10.86 -2.66 -5.54
CA ALA A 30 -9.67 -3.34 -6.06
C ALA A 30 -9.40 -4.65 -5.30
N ASP A 31 -9.39 -5.76 -6.03
CA ASP A 31 -8.91 -7.04 -5.50
C ASP A 31 -7.40 -6.97 -5.21
N ALA A 32 -7.00 -7.37 -4.02
CA ALA A 32 -5.62 -7.19 -3.52
C ALA A 32 -5.01 -8.48 -2.96
N LEU A 33 -3.68 -8.62 -3.11
CA LEU A 33 -2.89 -9.75 -2.63
C LEU A 33 -1.82 -9.31 -1.60
N TRP A 34 -1.72 -10.02 -0.47
CA TRP A 34 -0.57 -9.91 0.44
C TRP A 34 0.56 -10.85 -0.02
N VAL A 35 1.76 -10.30 -0.19
CA VAL A 35 2.93 -11.05 -0.66
C VAL A 35 4.09 -10.89 0.31
N TRP A 36 4.32 -11.92 1.14
CA TRP A 36 5.42 -11.95 2.11
C TRP A 36 6.73 -12.47 1.54
N SER A 37 6.67 -13.30 0.49
CA SER A 37 7.81 -13.89 -0.19
C SER A 37 7.45 -14.23 -1.63
N TRP A 38 8.44 -14.15 -2.52
CA TRP A 38 8.33 -14.55 -3.92
C TRP A 38 9.72 -14.95 -4.44
N GLU A 39 9.75 -15.88 -5.39
CA GLU A 39 11.00 -16.38 -5.99
C GLU A 39 11.53 -15.44 -7.08
N GLY A 40 10.65 -14.98 -7.98
CA GLY A 40 10.99 -14.09 -9.08
C GLY A 40 9.87 -13.09 -9.35
N SER A 41 10.23 -11.92 -9.87
CA SER A 41 9.24 -10.87 -10.17
C SER A 41 8.29 -11.28 -11.30
N GLY A 42 8.79 -11.95 -12.34
CA GLY A 42 7.97 -12.44 -13.44
C GLY A 42 6.87 -13.42 -13.01
N SER A 43 7.22 -14.46 -12.25
CA SER A 43 6.22 -15.45 -11.78
C SER A 43 5.20 -14.85 -10.82
N LEU A 44 5.61 -13.88 -9.99
CA LEU A 44 4.68 -13.12 -9.17
C LEU A 44 3.71 -12.29 -10.03
N THR A 45 4.22 -11.59 -11.04
CA THR A 45 3.40 -10.78 -11.95
C THR A 45 2.43 -11.64 -12.73
N ASP A 46 2.87 -12.76 -13.30
CA ASP A 46 2.03 -13.68 -14.07
C ASP A 46 0.86 -14.21 -13.22
N PHE A 47 1.15 -14.66 -11.99
CA PHE A 47 0.11 -15.10 -11.06
C PHE A 47 -0.87 -13.98 -10.73
N THR A 48 -0.36 -12.79 -10.42
CA THR A 48 -1.17 -11.63 -10.01
C THR A 48 -2.15 -11.25 -11.11
N VAL A 49 -1.68 -11.14 -12.35
CA VAL A 49 -2.51 -10.79 -13.52
C VAL A 49 -3.50 -11.92 -13.85
N ALA A 50 -3.04 -13.18 -13.88
CA ALA A 50 -3.92 -14.30 -14.21
C ALA A 50 -5.05 -14.50 -13.18
N ALA A 51 -4.81 -14.18 -11.91
CA ALA A 51 -5.80 -14.22 -10.86
C ALA A 51 -6.70 -12.97 -10.80
N GLY A 52 -6.42 -11.93 -11.59
CA GLY A 52 -7.22 -10.71 -11.65
C GLY A 52 -6.99 -9.73 -10.49
N PHE A 53 -5.87 -9.83 -9.77
CA PHE A 53 -5.56 -8.89 -8.70
C PHE A 53 -5.06 -7.55 -9.27
N GLU A 54 -5.61 -6.45 -8.76
CA GLU A 54 -5.26 -5.09 -9.19
C GLU A 54 -4.24 -4.42 -8.25
N ARG A 55 -4.06 -4.98 -7.04
CA ARG A 55 -3.15 -4.45 -6.03
C ARG A 55 -2.33 -5.54 -5.37
N VAL A 56 -1.07 -5.23 -5.06
CA VAL A 56 -0.18 -6.08 -4.26
C VAL A 56 0.37 -5.29 -3.05
N TYR A 57 0.21 -5.88 -1.87
CA TYR A 57 0.92 -5.49 -0.65
C TYR A 57 2.22 -6.28 -0.57
N LEU A 58 3.31 -5.70 -1.10
CA LEU A 58 4.58 -6.38 -1.32
C LEU A 58 5.53 -6.19 -0.12
N TYR A 59 5.95 -7.28 0.51
CA TYR A 59 6.88 -7.22 1.63
C TYR A 59 8.20 -6.53 1.27
N ALA A 60 8.49 -5.44 1.96
CA ALA A 60 9.66 -4.58 1.71
C ALA A 60 10.33 -4.08 3.00
N GLN A 61 10.02 -4.67 4.17
CA GLN A 61 10.59 -4.27 5.45
C GLN A 61 12.12 -4.36 5.47
N GLY A 62 12.71 -5.34 4.76
CA GLY A 62 14.16 -5.50 4.60
C GLY A 62 14.82 -4.43 3.72
N GLY A 63 14.03 -3.60 3.04
CA GLY A 63 14.50 -2.52 2.17
C GLY A 63 14.25 -2.78 0.68
N PHE A 64 14.57 -1.78 -0.14
CA PHE A 64 14.31 -1.77 -1.58
C PHE A 64 15.57 -2.18 -2.36
N GLY A 65 16.00 -3.43 -2.16
CA GLY A 65 17.09 -4.04 -2.93
C GLY A 65 16.64 -4.48 -4.34
N PRO A 66 17.53 -5.04 -5.19
CA PRO A 66 17.21 -5.42 -6.56
C PRO A 66 15.96 -6.30 -6.69
N HIS A 67 15.81 -7.31 -5.83
CA HIS A 67 14.64 -8.22 -5.83
C HIS A 67 13.31 -7.50 -5.67
N VAL A 68 13.23 -6.60 -4.68
CA VAL A 68 12.04 -5.78 -4.40
C VAL A 68 11.78 -4.79 -5.54
N ARG A 69 12.84 -4.18 -6.09
CA ARG A 69 12.71 -3.22 -7.18
C ARG A 69 12.22 -3.84 -8.47
N ALA A 70 12.72 -5.04 -8.80
CA ALA A 70 12.27 -5.80 -9.97
C ALA A 70 10.78 -6.14 -9.84
N ALA A 71 10.34 -6.63 -8.68
CA ALA A 71 8.92 -6.92 -8.44
C ALA A 71 8.03 -5.67 -8.57
N ILE A 72 8.44 -4.52 -7.98
CA ILE A 72 7.66 -3.28 -8.11
C ILE A 72 7.57 -2.83 -9.57
N ALA A 73 8.67 -2.92 -10.32
CA ALA A 73 8.70 -2.51 -11.73
C ALA A 73 7.84 -3.43 -12.61
N ASP A 74 7.98 -4.75 -12.47
CA ASP A 74 7.25 -5.72 -13.29
C ASP A 74 5.73 -5.66 -13.01
N LEU A 75 5.33 -5.56 -11.74
CA LEU A 75 3.94 -5.39 -11.35
C LEU A 75 3.37 -4.05 -11.85
N GLY A 76 4.13 -2.96 -11.69
CA GLY A 76 3.73 -1.64 -12.16
C GLY A 76 3.58 -1.56 -13.68
N ALA A 77 4.49 -2.20 -14.43
CA ALA A 77 4.40 -2.33 -15.88
C ALA A 77 3.18 -3.15 -16.34
N ALA A 78 2.73 -4.10 -15.52
CA ALA A 78 1.50 -4.86 -15.73
C ALA A 78 0.22 -4.12 -15.26
N GLY A 79 0.33 -2.87 -14.78
CA GLY A 79 -0.80 -2.07 -14.31
C GLY A 79 -1.25 -2.41 -12.88
N VAL A 80 -0.50 -3.22 -12.14
CA VAL A 80 -0.80 -3.58 -10.76
C VAL A 80 -0.26 -2.51 -9.80
N ALA A 81 -1.12 -2.02 -8.91
CA ALA A 81 -0.72 -1.07 -7.88
C ALA A 81 0.07 -1.75 -6.76
N VAL A 82 1.26 -1.23 -6.43
CA VAL A 82 2.11 -1.82 -5.38
C VAL A 82 2.17 -0.92 -4.15
N GLU A 83 1.81 -1.45 -2.98
CA GLU A 83 2.12 -0.83 -1.70
C GLU A 83 3.23 -1.59 -0.98
N ALA A 84 4.18 -0.86 -0.40
CA ALA A 84 5.25 -1.46 0.37
C ALA A 84 4.71 -1.96 1.71
N LEU A 85 4.76 -3.26 1.97
CA LEU A 85 4.30 -3.92 3.18
C LEU A 85 5.44 -4.13 4.18
N GLY A 86 5.16 -3.87 5.46
CA GLY A 86 6.05 -4.21 6.56
C GLY A 86 5.29 -4.37 7.87
N GLY A 87 5.79 -5.24 8.76
CA GLY A 87 5.08 -5.61 9.96
C GLY A 87 5.96 -6.22 11.05
N GLU A 88 5.82 -5.70 12.28
CA GLU A 88 6.49 -6.22 13.45
C GLU A 88 5.76 -5.77 14.71
N ARG A 89 5.25 -6.72 15.50
CA ARG A 89 4.47 -6.45 16.73
C ARG A 89 5.16 -5.48 17.69
N ARG A 90 6.50 -5.53 17.81
CA ARG A 90 7.27 -4.64 18.70
C ARG A 90 7.22 -3.18 18.27
N TRP A 91 6.87 -2.86 17.02
CA TRP A 91 6.68 -1.48 16.57
C TRP A 91 5.56 -0.75 17.31
N ALA A 92 4.62 -1.49 17.92
CA ALA A 92 3.58 -0.93 18.78
C ALA A 92 4.07 -0.43 20.15
N THR A 93 5.38 -0.43 20.39
CA THR A 93 5.98 -0.08 21.68
C THR A 93 6.97 1.09 21.58
N VAL A 94 7.78 1.31 22.61
CA VAL A 94 8.99 2.14 22.55
C VAL A 94 9.92 1.80 21.36
N ARG A 95 9.83 0.58 20.80
CA ARG A 95 10.57 0.14 19.59
C ARG A 95 9.93 0.58 18.26
N ARG A 96 9.02 1.56 18.25
CA ARG A 96 8.41 2.16 17.04
C ARG A 96 9.39 2.72 15.99
N GLY A 97 10.67 2.86 16.34
CA GLY A 97 11.71 3.33 15.42
C GLY A 97 11.81 2.49 14.14
N GLY A 98 11.56 1.18 14.23
CA GLY A 98 11.55 0.30 13.05
C GLY A 98 10.45 0.67 12.05
N MET A 99 9.21 0.87 12.50
CA MET A 99 8.10 1.29 11.63
C MET A 99 8.39 2.63 10.96
N ILE A 100 8.88 3.61 11.74
CA ILE A 100 9.22 4.94 11.21
C ILE A 100 10.35 4.82 10.18
N GLY A 101 11.36 3.98 10.44
CA GLY A 101 12.47 3.71 9.54
C GLY A 101 12.01 3.09 8.22
N PHE A 102 11.14 2.08 8.28
CA PHE A 102 10.53 1.43 7.14
C PHE A 102 9.72 2.42 6.29
N VAL A 103 8.79 3.16 6.89
CA VAL A 103 7.97 4.16 6.19
C VAL A 103 8.82 5.25 5.54
N ARG A 104 9.88 5.73 6.22
CA ARG A 104 10.84 6.68 5.62
C ARG A 104 11.59 6.06 4.44
N SER A 105 11.88 4.76 4.50
CA SER A 105 12.53 4.03 3.40
C SER A 105 11.63 3.99 2.17
N ALA A 106 10.36 3.62 2.33
CA ALA A 106 9.36 3.65 1.27
C ALA A 106 9.22 5.05 0.66
N ARG A 107 9.11 6.08 1.49
CA ARG A 107 9.07 7.47 1.01
C ARG A 107 10.34 7.89 0.26
N ARG A 108 11.52 7.42 0.66
CA ARG A 108 12.78 7.69 -0.05
C ARG A 108 12.83 7.00 -1.40
N TYR A 109 12.39 5.73 -1.46
CA TYR A 109 12.25 5.00 -2.70
C TYR A 109 11.31 5.73 -3.67
N GLN A 110 10.11 6.08 -3.21
CA GLN A 110 9.09 6.75 -4.02
C GLN A 110 9.60 8.01 -4.74
N ARG A 111 10.41 8.84 -4.06
CA ARG A 111 10.93 10.09 -4.63
C ARG A 111 11.92 9.88 -5.78
N ARG A 112 12.51 8.69 -5.89
CA ARG A 112 13.55 8.35 -6.86
C ARG A 112 13.06 7.34 -7.90
N ALA A 113 11.88 6.77 -7.72
CA ALA A 113 11.36 5.75 -8.60
C ALA A 113 10.88 6.36 -9.92
N PRO A 114 11.16 5.71 -11.07
CA PRO A 114 10.54 6.04 -12.35
C PRO A 114 9.03 5.79 -12.28
N ALA A 115 8.27 6.36 -13.23
CA ALA A 115 6.81 6.41 -13.15
C ALA A 115 6.15 5.02 -13.02
N ASP A 116 6.69 4.04 -13.74
CA ASP A 116 6.30 2.62 -13.79
C ASP A 116 6.76 1.79 -12.58
N ALA A 117 7.64 2.32 -11.72
CA ALA A 117 8.08 1.66 -10.49
C ALA A 117 7.72 2.46 -9.23
N ARG A 118 6.71 3.33 -9.30
CA ARG A 118 6.22 4.07 -8.13
C ARG A 118 5.32 3.19 -7.27
N LEU A 119 5.45 3.35 -5.96
CA LEU A 119 4.52 2.81 -4.99
C LEU A 119 3.20 3.61 -5.05
N ALA A 120 2.10 2.88 -4.92
CA ALA A 120 0.78 3.42 -4.63
C ALA A 120 0.65 3.82 -3.15
N GLY A 121 1.43 3.19 -2.25
CA GLY A 121 1.34 3.44 -0.81
C GLY A 121 2.37 2.68 0.01
N VAL A 122 2.22 2.78 1.33
CA VAL A 122 2.89 1.95 2.33
C VAL A 122 1.85 1.34 3.25
N HIS A 123 1.98 0.06 3.53
CA HIS A 123 1.05 -0.73 4.32
C HIS A 123 1.77 -1.24 5.57
N VAL A 124 1.21 -1.00 6.75
CA VAL A 124 1.78 -1.49 8.02
C VAL A 124 0.88 -2.52 8.69
N ASP A 125 1.40 -3.74 8.82
CA ASP A 125 0.74 -4.83 9.52
C ASP A 125 1.36 -4.99 10.92
N VAL A 126 0.77 -4.33 11.92
CA VAL A 126 1.31 -4.30 13.28
C VAL A 126 0.29 -4.88 14.24
N GLU A 127 0.64 -6.04 14.80
CA GLU A 127 -0.21 -6.83 15.70
C GLU A 127 0.20 -6.66 17.18
N PRO A 128 -0.18 -5.57 17.88
CA PRO A 128 0.22 -5.34 19.26
C PRO A 128 -0.29 -6.41 20.24
N TYR A 129 -1.41 -7.05 19.90
CA TYR A 129 -2.04 -8.10 20.72
C TYR A 129 -1.21 -9.37 20.83
N ALA A 130 -0.26 -9.57 19.91
CA ALA A 130 0.66 -10.69 19.96
C ALA A 130 1.83 -10.47 20.95
N LEU A 131 1.86 -9.34 21.68
CA LEU A 131 2.81 -9.06 22.74
C LEU A 131 2.26 -9.50 24.10
N ARG A 132 3.07 -10.18 24.93
CA ARG A 132 2.73 -10.43 26.35
C ARG A 132 2.38 -9.15 27.13
N ALA A 133 2.95 -8.01 26.72
CA ALA A 133 2.68 -6.72 27.33
C ALA A 133 1.27 -6.18 27.02
N TRP A 134 0.57 -6.71 26.01
CA TRP A 134 -0.81 -6.36 25.70
C TRP A 134 -1.73 -6.65 26.88
N ASP A 135 -1.56 -7.81 27.52
CA ASP A 135 -2.38 -8.20 28.68
C ASP A 135 -1.82 -7.64 29.99
N ARG A 136 -0.49 -7.64 30.14
CA ARG A 136 0.16 -7.14 31.38
C ARG A 136 0.04 -5.63 31.55
N HIS A 137 0.05 -4.90 30.44
CA HIS A 137 0.09 -3.43 30.43
C HIS A 137 -0.75 -2.81 29.30
N PRO A 138 -2.05 -3.15 29.20
CA PRO A 138 -2.90 -2.83 28.05
C PRO A 138 -2.97 -1.33 27.75
N ARG A 139 -3.15 -0.50 28.78
CA ARG A 139 -3.21 0.96 28.61
C ARG A 139 -1.94 1.54 28.02
N ARG A 140 -0.77 1.01 28.40
CA ARG A 140 0.53 1.47 27.89
C ARG A 140 0.70 1.08 26.42
N VAL A 141 0.55 -0.20 26.10
CA VAL A 141 0.74 -0.70 24.72
C VAL A 141 -0.22 -0.04 23.75
N ARG A 142 -1.50 0.15 24.12
CA ARG A 142 -2.48 0.84 23.28
C ARG A 142 -2.10 2.30 23.01
N ARG A 143 -1.62 3.03 24.02
CA ARG A 143 -1.15 4.42 23.84
C ARG A 143 0.11 4.49 22.98
N GLU A 144 1.05 3.58 23.19
CA GLU A 144 2.29 3.49 22.41
C GLU A 144 2.00 3.14 20.95
N TYR A 145 1.09 2.20 20.69
CA TYR A 145 0.62 1.85 19.36
C TYR A 145 0.04 3.06 18.61
N LEU A 146 -0.88 3.80 19.23
CA LEU A 146 -1.44 5.01 18.63
C LEU A 146 -0.38 6.09 18.39
N ALA A 147 0.58 6.26 19.31
CA ALA A 147 1.70 7.18 19.10
C ALA A 147 2.59 6.74 17.93
N ALA A 148 2.79 5.43 17.76
CA ALA A 148 3.53 4.85 16.66
C ALA A 148 2.83 5.12 15.31
N LEU A 149 1.53 4.83 15.19
CA LEU A 149 0.76 5.09 13.97
C LEU A 149 0.79 6.58 13.56
N ARG A 150 0.62 7.49 14.52
CA ARG A 150 0.74 8.95 14.25
C ARG A 150 2.14 9.34 13.77
N ALA A 151 3.18 8.74 14.34
CA ALA A 151 4.55 8.98 13.91
C ALA A 151 4.82 8.43 12.51
N ALA A 152 4.29 7.24 12.19
CA ALA A 152 4.34 6.67 10.84
C ALA A 152 3.62 7.56 9.82
N ARG A 153 2.41 8.04 10.12
CA ARG A 153 1.67 8.97 9.25
C ARG A 153 2.48 10.22 8.92
N ARG A 154 3.09 10.85 9.94
CA ARG A 154 3.98 12.01 9.73
C ARG A 154 5.21 11.65 8.89
N ALA A 155 5.77 10.46 9.10
CA ALA A 155 6.94 10.00 8.35
C ALA A 155 6.64 9.71 6.87
N ALA A 156 5.42 9.26 6.55
CA ALA A 156 4.96 8.98 5.19
C ALA A 156 4.84 10.26 4.34
N GLY A 157 4.49 11.39 4.96
CA GLY A 157 4.25 12.64 4.25
C GLY A 157 3.09 12.48 3.26
N PRO A 158 3.27 12.78 1.96
CA PRO A 158 2.20 12.63 0.96
C PRO A 158 2.01 11.18 0.47
N LEU A 159 2.91 10.25 0.78
CA LEU A 159 2.73 8.86 0.40
C LEU A 159 1.56 8.27 1.22
N PRO A 160 0.54 7.67 0.58
CA PRO A 160 -0.55 7.00 1.30
C PRO A 160 0.00 5.97 2.29
N LEU A 161 -0.63 5.90 3.45
CA LEU A 161 -0.31 4.94 4.51
C LEU A 161 -1.59 4.22 4.90
N ALA A 162 -1.60 2.90 4.79
CA ALA A 162 -2.61 2.01 5.31
C ALA A 162 -2.06 1.26 6.54
N ALA A 163 -2.96 0.87 7.45
CA ALA A 163 -2.61 0.08 8.62
C ALA A 163 -3.67 -0.99 8.84
N ASP A 164 -3.24 -2.21 9.14
CA ASP A 164 -4.15 -3.30 9.48
C ASP A 164 -4.65 -3.13 10.91
N ILE A 165 -5.94 -2.81 11.03
CA ILE A 165 -6.63 -2.58 12.29
C ILE A 165 -7.62 -3.72 12.50
N PRO A 166 -7.43 -4.58 13.52
CA PRO A 166 -8.40 -5.62 13.84
C PRO A 166 -9.76 -5.02 14.18
N PHE A 167 -10.83 -5.58 13.61
CA PHE A 167 -12.19 -5.05 13.80
C PHE A 167 -12.61 -4.98 15.27
N TRP A 168 -12.18 -5.94 16.10
CA TRP A 168 -12.50 -6.03 17.52
C TRP A 168 -11.82 -4.94 18.37
N PHE A 169 -10.92 -4.13 17.80
CA PHE A 169 -10.43 -2.91 18.47
C PHE A 169 -11.55 -1.90 18.75
N ASP A 170 -12.71 -2.02 18.09
CA ASP A 170 -13.87 -1.19 18.39
C ASP A 170 -14.46 -1.46 19.79
N GLY A 171 -14.32 -2.69 20.30
CA GLY A 171 -14.73 -3.06 21.66
C GLY A 171 -13.80 -2.50 22.75
N ILE A 172 -12.63 -1.99 22.39
CA ILE A 172 -11.61 -1.57 23.37
C ILE A 172 -11.70 -0.07 23.61
N ARG A 173 -11.99 0.33 24.85
CA ARG A 173 -12.09 1.75 25.22
C ARG A 173 -10.74 2.34 25.63
N LEU A 174 -10.44 3.54 25.11
CA LEU A 174 -9.30 4.37 25.50
C LEU A 174 -9.75 5.81 25.69
N GLY A 175 -10.25 6.13 26.89
CA GLY A 175 -10.98 7.38 27.13
C GLY A 175 -12.37 7.31 26.52
N GLY A 176 -12.81 8.39 25.87
CA GLY A 176 -14.15 8.48 25.27
C GLY A 176 -14.33 7.80 23.90
N MET A 177 -13.28 7.20 23.32
CA MET A 177 -13.32 6.57 22.00
C MET A 177 -12.89 5.09 22.06
N SER A 178 -13.29 4.33 21.04
CA SER A 178 -12.73 3.00 20.80
C SER A 178 -11.28 3.10 20.29
N LEU A 179 -10.51 2.03 20.47
CA LEU A 179 -9.14 1.95 19.98
C LEU A 179 -9.10 2.01 18.45
N ALA A 180 -10.08 1.39 17.78
CA ALA A 180 -10.25 1.48 16.33
C ALA A 180 -10.43 2.93 15.88
N ALA A 181 -11.40 3.65 16.45
CA ALA A 181 -11.64 5.06 16.12
C ALA A 181 -10.41 5.95 16.38
N ALA A 182 -9.71 5.69 17.49
CA ALA A 182 -8.48 6.42 17.82
C ALA A 182 -7.32 6.12 16.85
N ALA A 183 -7.28 4.94 16.23
CA ALA A 183 -6.25 4.52 15.27
C ALA A 183 -6.53 5.05 13.86
N THR A 184 -7.80 5.07 13.42
CA THR A 184 -8.19 5.49 12.08
C THR A 184 -8.38 7.01 11.95
N GLY A 185 -8.52 7.72 13.07
CA GLY A 185 -8.85 9.14 13.08
C GLY A 185 -10.34 9.40 12.77
N PRO A 186 -10.76 10.68 12.68
CA PRO A 186 -12.14 11.03 12.38
C PRO A 186 -12.56 10.45 11.03
N ARG A 187 -13.66 9.69 11.01
CA ARG A 187 -14.25 9.15 9.79
C ARG A 187 -14.92 10.27 9.00
N THR A 188 -14.22 10.86 8.05
CA THR A 188 -14.84 11.80 7.08
C THR A 188 -15.37 11.05 5.87
N ARG A 189 -16.25 10.05 6.04
CA ARG A 189 -17.10 9.55 4.95
C ARG A 189 -18.41 9.02 5.51
N SER A 190 -19.51 9.68 5.17
CA SER A 190 -20.84 9.08 5.15
C SER A 190 -20.87 8.11 3.97
N ARG A 191 -20.77 6.81 4.24
CA ARG A 191 -21.36 5.80 3.35
C ARG A 191 -22.46 5.12 4.17
N SER A 192 -23.70 5.36 3.77
CA SER A 192 -24.81 4.47 4.11
C SER A 192 -24.50 3.13 3.43
N TRP A 193 -24.48 2.06 4.21
CA TRP A 193 -24.61 0.72 3.64
C TRP A 193 -26.00 0.67 2.97
N PRO A 194 -26.13 0.17 1.72
CA PRO A 194 -27.44 -0.16 1.21
C PRO A 194 -28.02 -1.22 2.16
N THR A 195 -29.09 -0.87 2.86
CA THR A 195 -29.91 -1.82 3.60
C THR A 195 -30.65 -2.67 2.57
N GLY A 196 -29.94 -3.62 1.96
CA GLY A 196 -30.57 -4.69 1.20
C GLY A 196 -31.35 -5.54 2.20
N THR A 197 -32.67 -5.59 2.02
CA THR A 197 -33.54 -6.52 2.73
C THR A 197 -32.98 -7.95 2.53
N PRO A 198 -32.78 -8.75 3.58
CA PRO A 198 -32.37 -10.13 3.41
C PRO A 198 -33.42 -10.88 2.58
N PRO A 199 -33.03 -11.79 1.67
CA PRO A 199 -33.98 -12.59 0.92
C PRO A 199 -34.79 -13.43 1.91
N THR A 200 -36.11 -13.28 1.85
CA THR A 200 -37.05 -14.18 2.51
C THR A 200 -37.00 -15.52 1.82
N GLY A 201 -36.39 -16.50 2.47
CA GLY A 201 -36.54 -17.93 2.18
C GLY A 201 -37.35 -18.58 3.28
#